data_AF-A0A1I3FNJ5-F1
#
_entry.id   AF-A0A1I3FNJ5-F1
#
_cell.length_a   1.000
_cell.length_b   1.000
_cell.length_c   1.000
_cell.angle_alpha   90.00
_cell.angle_beta   90.00
_cell.angle_gamma   90.00
#
_symmetry.space_group_name_H-M   'P 1'
#
loop_
_entity.id
_entity.type
_entity.pdbx_description
1 polymer ?
#
loop_
_entity_poly.entity_id
_entity_poly.type
_entity_poly.pdbx_seq_one_letter_code
_entity_poly.pdbx_strand_id
1 'polypeptide(L)'
;MASAQAFIILKIAGAFYLVWLGIKTWREADVIEPAGVKKTGIHRAFREGVLVEAFNLKTAAFFLAFIPQFVDPAAHVAAQFIALGLVSVALNTSVDLIVAYWAAKARVGLAKRPSFITNTRQASGAVMCGLGATLLFAHRAT
;
A
#
# COMPACT_ATOMS: atom_id res chain seq x y z
N MET A 1 -8.13 16.39 -23.27
CA MET A 1 -9.11 15.29 -23.47
C MET A 1 -8.48 13.89 -23.32
N ALA A 2 -7.28 13.62 -23.86
CA ALA A 2 -6.62 12.31 -23.75
C ALA A 2 -6.39 11.82 -22.30
N SER A 3 -5.91 12.68 -21.39
CA SER A 3 -5.74 12.35 -19.96
C SER A 3 -7.06 11.98 -19.27
N ALA A 4 -8.17 12.61 -19.66
CA ALA A 4 -9.48 12.34 -19.09
C ALA A 4 -10.00 10.95 -19.47
N GLN A 5 -9.79 10.52 -20.72
CA GLN A 5 -10.15 9.18 -21.18
C GLN A 5 -9.23 8.10 -20.60
N ALA A 6 -7.92 8.34 -20.57
CA ALA A 6 -6.95 7.43 -19.94
C ALA A 6 -7.27 7.19 -18.46
N PHE A 7 -7.63 8.24 -17.73
CA PHE A 7 -8.07 8.14 -16.34
C PHE A 7 -9.33 7.28 -16.19
N ILE A 8 -10.32 7.44 -17.06
CA ILE A 8 -11.57 6.65 -17.00
C ILE A 8 -11.29 5.17 -17.27
N ILE A 9 -10.48 4.86 -18.29
CA ILE A 9 -10.07 3.48 -18.60
C ILE A 9 -9.35 2.86 -17.40
N LEU A 10 -8.36 3.58 -16.84
CA LEU A 10 -7.60 3.11 -15.69
C LEU A 10 -8.49 2.90 -14.45
N LYS A 11 -9.44 3.83 -14.22
CA LYS A 11 -10.42 3.75 -13.14
C LYS A 11 -11.30 2.51 -13.26
N ILE A 12 -11.88 2.26 -14.43
CA ILE A 12 -12.74 1.10 -14.66
C ILE A 12 -11.93 -0.21 -14.56
N ALA A 13 -10.76 -0.27 -15.18
CA ALA A 13 -9.88 -1.42 -15.11
C ALA A 13 -9.46 -1.74 -13.66
N GLY A 14 -9.06 -0.71 -12.90
CA GLY A 14 -8.70 -0.84 -11.49
C GLY A 14 -9.86 -1.32 -10.62
N ALA A 15 -11.09 -0.86 -10.90
CA ALA A 15 -12.26 -1.31 -10.17
C ALA A 15 -12.56 -2.79 -10.38
N PHE A 16 -12.60 -3.25 -11.64
CA PHE A 16 -12.80 -4.66 -11.94
C PHE A 16 -11.69 -5.52 -11.34
N TYR A 17 -10.45 -5.05 -11.39
CA TYR A 17 -9.32 -5.72 -10.76
C TYR A 17 -9.50 -5.86 -9.24
N LEU A 18 -9.94 -4.80 -8.55
CA LEU A 18 -10.21 -4.84 -7.10
C LEU A 18 -11.35 -5.78 -6.75
N VAL A 19 -12.44 -5.79 -7.52
CA VAL A 19 -13.56 -6.71 -7.30
C VAL A 19 -13.12 -8.16 -7.52
N TRP A 20 -12.40 -8.43 -8.61
CA TRP A 20 -11.85 -9.75 -8.89
C TRP A 20 -10.92 -10.22 -7.77
N LEU A 21 -10.02 -9.35 -7.30
CA LEU A 21 -9.07 -9.66 -6.23
C LEU A 21 -9.80 -9.89 -4.90
N GLY A 22 -10.82 -9.08 -4.58
CA GLY A 22 -11.65 -9.26 -3.40
C GLY A 22 -12.41 -10.59 -3.39
N ILE A 23 -13.04 -10.96 -4.51
CA ILE A 23 -13.70 -12.27 -4.68
C ILE A 23 -12.69 -13.40 -4.52
N LYS A 24 -11.50 -13.29 -5.14
CA LYS A 24 -10.44 -14.28 -5.02
C LYS A 24 -10.01 -14.46 -3.57
N THR A 25 -9.72 -13.37 -2.85
CA THR A 25 -9.34 -13.40 -1.43
C THR A 25 -10.43 -13.98 -0.53
N TRP A 26 -11.71 -13.70 -0.82
CA TRP A 26 -12.83 -14.28 -0.09
C TRP A 26 -12.93 -15.80 -0.29
N ARG A 27 -12.83 -16.26 -1.55
CA ARG A 27 -12.95 -17.70 -1.89
C ARG A 27 -11.77 -18.53 -1.38
N GLU A 28 -10.58 -17.95 -1.38
CA GLU A 28 -9.36 -18.60 -0.89
C GLU A 28 -9.16 -18.44 0.63
N ALA A 29 -10.15 -17.91 1.35
CA ALA A 29 -10.03 -17.62 2.78
C ALA A 29 -9.73 -18.87 3.63
N ASP A 30 -10.40 -19.98 3.35
CA ASP A 30 -10.27 -21.26 4.08
C ASP A 30 -9.06 -22.10 3.65
N VAL A 31 -8.39 -21.72 2.56
CA VAL A 31 -7.13 -22.35 2.14
C VAL A 31 -6.00 -21.78 2.99
N ILE A 32 -5.87 -22.33 4.21
CA ILE A 32 -4.70 -22.13 5.08
C ILE A 32 -3.62 -23.12 4.65
N GLU A 33 -3.25 -23.11 3.37
CA GLU A 33 -1.95 -23.67 3.05
C GLU A 33 -0.90 -22.72 3.64
N PRO A 34 0.20 -23.24 4.23
CA PRO A 34 1.42 -22.48 4.28
C PRO A 34 1.84 -22.32 2.81
N ALA A 35 1.23 -21.36 2.11
CA ALA A 35 1.65 -20.96 0.78
C ALA A 35 3.15 -20.79 0.93
N GLY A 36 3.91 -21.71 0.34
CA GLY A 36 5.33 -21.82 0.58
C GLY A 36 5.91 -20.47 0.21
N VAL A 37 6.12 -19.61 1.21
CA VAL A 37 6.63 -18.27 0.99
C VAL A 37 8.04 -18.55 0.56
N LYS A 38 8.24 -18.63 -0.77
CA LYS A 38 9.56 -18.67 -1.35
C LYS A 38 10.26 -17.49 -0.72
N LYS A 39 11.31 -17.76 0.05
CA LYS A 39 12.09 -16.72 0.70
C LYS A 39 12.56 -15.80 -0.41
N THR A 40 11.88 -14.67 -0.58
CA THR A 40 12.31 -13.64 -1.53
C THR A 40 13.64 -13.14 -1.01
N GLY A 41 14.70 -13.26 -1.81
CA GLY A 41 16.01 -12.77 -1.42
C GLY A 41 15.93 -11.28 -1.08
N ILE A 42 16.68 -10.86 -0.05
CA ILE A 42 16.67 -9.48 0.47
C ILE A 42 16.81 -8.45 -0.67
N HIS A 43 17.73 -8.69 -1.61
CA HIS A 43 17.95 -7.82 -2.75
C HIS A 43 16.74 -7.70 -3.69
N ARG A 44 16.00 -8.80 -3.89
CA ARG A 44 14.80 -8.78 -4.74
C ARG A 44 13.67 -8.02 -4.05
N ALA A 45 13.45 -8.27 -2.76
CA ALA A 45 12.45 -7.56 -1.98
C ALA A 45 12.76 -6.05 -1.91
N PHE A 46 14.03 -5.68 -1.70
CA PHE A 46 14.48 -4.29 -1.73
C PHE A 46 14.21 -3.63 -3.09
N ARG A 47 14.57 -4.30 -4.19
CA ARG A 47 14.36 -3.75 -5.54
C ARG A 47 12.88 -3.63 -5.90
N GLU A 48 12.05 -4.62 -5.56
CA GLU A 48 10.60 -4.54 -5.73
C GLU A 48 10.02 -3.39 -4.90
N GLY A 49 10.46 -3.20 -3.66
CA GLY A 49 10.06 -2.07 -2.81
C GLY A 49 10.43 -0.71 -3.41
N VAL A 50 11.69 -0.54 -3.85
CA VAL A 50 12.14 0.70 -4.51
C VAL A 50 11.33 1.00 -5.77
N LEU A 51 11.06 -0.02 -6.60
CA LEU A 51 10.27 0.16 -7.82
C LEU A 51 8.81 0.53 -7.49
N VAL A 52 8.18 -0.19 -6.57
CA VAL A 52 6.81 0.10 -6.13
C VAL A 52 6.71 1.53 -5.60
N GLU A 53 7.66 1.95 -4.78
CA GLU A 53 7.66 3.30 -4.20
C GLU A 53 7.96 4.38 -5.25
N ALA A 54 8.89 4.12 -6.18
CA ALA A 54 9.18 5.04 -7.28
C ALA A 54 7.98 5.23 -8.22
N PHE A 55 7.19 4.18 -8.47
CA PHE A 55 5.94 4.28 -9.24
C PHE A 55 4.78 4.83 -8.41
N ASN A 56 4.91 4.87 -7.08
CA ASN A 56 3.93 5.47 -6.18
C ASN A 56 4.14 6.99 -6.09
N LEU A 57 3.62 7.71 -7.08
CA LEU A 57 3.73 9.18 -7.14
C LEU A 57 3.12 9.88 -5.91
N LYS A 58 2.30 9.19 -5.10
CA LYS A 58 1.68 9.77 -3.91
C LYS A 58 2.72 10.26 -2.90
N THR A 59 3.77 9.47 -2.66
CA THR A 59 4.81 9.82 -1.69
C THR A 59 5.61 11.03 -2.18
N ALA A 60 5.98 11.04 -3.47
CA ALA A 60 6.66 12.18 -4.09
C ALA A 60 5.78 13.44 -4.05
N ALA A 61 4.49 13.34 -4.37
CA ALA A 61 3.55 14.45 -4.32
C ALA A 61 3.38 15.00 -2.90
N PHE A 62 3.33 14.14 -1.89
CA PHE A 62 3.30 14.56 -0.49
C PHE A 62 4.56 15.36 -0.11
N PHE A 63 5.74 14.83 -0.43
CA PHE A 63 6.99 15.53 -0.14
C PHE A 63 7.12 16.86 -0.89
N LEU A 64 6.76 16.90 -2.17
CA LEU A 64 6.75 18.14 -2.96
C LEU A 64 5.74 19.17 -2.46
N ALA A 65 4.61 18.74 -1.88
CA ALA A 65 3.62 19.65 -1.33
C ALA A 65 4.01 20.15 0.07
N PHE A 66 4.63 19.29 0.89
CA PHE A 66 4.84 19.55 2.31
C PHE A 66 6.25 20.07 2.63
N ILE A 67 7.31 19.45 2.12
CA ILE A 67 8.69 19.80 2.49
C ILE A 67 9.09 21.23 2.11
N PRO A 68 8.75 21.79 0.92
CA PRO A 68 9.14 23.16 0.57
C PRO A 68 8.70 24.21 1.60
N GLN A 69 7.63 23.94 2.35
CA GLN A 69 7.10 24.86 3.36
C GLN A 69 8.04 25.00 4.57
N PHE A 70 8.97 24.05 4.76
CA PHE A 70 9.94 24.02 5.87
C PHE A 70 11.37 24.30 5.43
N VAL A 71 11.59 24.61 4.14
CA VAL A 71 12.92 24.85 3.58
C VAL A 71 13.15 26.34 3.43
N ASP A 72 14.30 26.81 3.90
CA ASP A 72 14.77 28.17 3.63
C ASP A 72 15.38 28.24 2.22
N PRO A 73 14.79 29.03 1.28
CA PRO A 73 15.32 29.19 -0.07
C PRO A 73 16.70 29.87 -0.14
N ALA A 74 17.09 30.62 0.90
CA ALA A 74 18.36 31.34 0.94
C ALA A 74 19.57 30.44 1.26
N ALA A 75 19.32 29.22 1.77
CA ALA A 75 20.34 28.24 2.10
C ALA A 75 20.37 27.06 1.10
N HIS A 76 21.18 26.03 1.38
CA HIS A 76 21.35 24.90 0.46
C HIS A 76 20.11 23.97 0.45
N VAL A 77 19.13 24.31 -0.39
CA VAL A 77 17.80 23.65 -0.51
C VAL A 77 17.90 22.13 -0.60
N ALA A 78 18.80 21.59 -1.43
CA ALA A 78 18.93 20.16 -1.63
C ALA A 78 19.31 19.41 -0.34
N ALA A 79 20.21 19.98 0.48
CA ALA A 79 20.62 19.36 1.74
C ALA A 79 19.47 19.36 2.77
N GLN A 80 18.68 20.45 2.84
CA GLN A 80 17.51 20.52 3.73
C GLN A 80 16.44 19.51 3.30
N PHE A 81 16.19 19.39 1.99
CA PHE A 81 15.27 18.41 1.42
C PHE A 81 15.67 16.97 1.78
N ILE A 82 16.96 16.62 1.60
CA ILE A 82 17.49 15.30 1.95
C ILE A 82 17.36 15.05 3.45
N ALA A 83 17.71 16.02 4.29
CA ALA A 83 17.61 15.89 5.74
C ALA A 83 16.17 15.66 6.21
N LEU A 84 15.22 16.49 5.75
CA LEU A 84 13.79 16.36 6.09
C LEU A 84 13.20 15.06 5.55
N GLY A 85 13.58 14.66 4.32
CA GLY A 85 13.21 13.37 3.75
C GLY A 85 13.71 12.19 4.59
N LEU A 86 14.97 12.21 5.04
CA LEU A 86 15.55 11.17 5.90
C LEU A 86 14.83 11.09 7.26
N VAL A 87 14.48 12.22 7.87
CA VAL A 87 13.68 12.24 9.11
C VAL A 87 12.34 11.57 8.88
N SER A 88 11.64 11.90 7.79
CA SER A 88 10.36 11.28 7.46
C SER A 88 10.48 9.76 7.23
N VAL A 89 11.51 9.32 6.51
CA VAL A 89 11.76 7.88 6.26
C VAL A 89 12.06 7.17 7.57
N ALA A 90 12.86 7.76 8.46
CA ALA A 90 13.18 7.18 9.76
C ALA A 90 11.94 7.03 10.64
N LEU A 91 11.07 8.03 10.68
CA LEU A 91 9.81 7.98 11.44
C LEU A 91 8.88 6.89 10.89
N ASN A 92 8.64 6.86 9.58
CA ASN A 92 7.79 5.84 8.94
C ASN A 92 8.34 4.44 9.20
N THR A 93 9.64 4.24 8.98
CA THR A 93 10.30 2.95 9.22
C THR A 93 10.19 2.51 10.68
N SER A 94 10.31 3.45 11.62
CA SER A 94 10.18 3.15 13.06
C SER A 94 8.79 2.62 13.40
N VAL A 95 7.74 3.26 12.88
CA VAL A 95 6.35 2.81 13.06
C VAL A 95 6.15 1.44 12.42
N ASP A 96 6.65 1.23 11.20
CA ASP A 96 6.54 -0.04 10.49
C ASP A 96 7.24 -1.17 11.24
N LEU A 97 8.42 -0.93 11.82
CA LEU A 97 9.13 -1.92 12.63
C LEU A 97 8.35 -2.30 13.90
N ILE A 98 7.74 -1.32 14.57
CA ILE A 98 6.89 -1.56 15.75
C ILE A 98 5.69 -2.44 15.35
N VAL A 99 4.99 -2.06 14.28
CA VAL A 99 3.83 -2.82 13.78
C VAL A 99 4.25 -4.23 13.34
N ALA A 100 5.34 -4.37 12.60
CA ALA A 100 5.85 -5.66 12.14
C ALA A 100 6.23 -6.58 13.31
N TYR A 101 6.86 -6.03 14.36
CA TYR A 101 7.19 -6.77 15.57
C TYR A 101 5.94 -7.31 16.27
N TRP A 102 4.93 -6.46 16.48
CA TRP A 102 3.67 -6.86 17.11
C TRP A 102 2.88 -7.84 16.24
N ALA A 103 2.85 -7.62 14.93
CA ALA A 103 2.22 -8.52 13.97
C ALA A 103 2.89 -9.91 13.98
N ALA A 104 4.22 -9.98 14.06
CA ALA A 104 4.96 -11.24 14.17
C ALA A 104 4.60 -11.99 15.46
N LYS A 105 4.50 -11.30 16.60
CA LYS A 105 4.03 -11.89 17.87
C LYS A 105 2.58 -12.36 17.78
N ALA A 106 1.68 -11.52 17.26
CA ALA A 106 0.27 -11.85 17.12
C ALA A 106 0.07 -13.05 16.19
N ARG A 107 0.84 -13.16 15.11
CA ARG A 107 0.77 -14.27 14.16
C ARG A 107 0.98 -15.63 14.82
N VAL A 108 1.90 -15.74 15.80
CA VAL A 108 2.13 -17.00 16.53
C VAL A 108 0.89 -17.43 17.34
N GLY A 109 0.16 -16.46 17.92
CA GLY A 109 -1.08 -16.73 18.64
C GLY A 109 -2.29 -16.96 17.72
N LEU A 110 -2.40 -16.17 16.65
CA LEU A 110 -3.50 -16.20 15.68
C LEU A 110 -3.43 -17.42 14.75
N ALA A 111 -2.23 -17.95 14.47
CA ALA A 111 -2.05 -19.20 13.73
C ALA A 111 -2.76 -20.40 14.39
N LYS A 112 -3.06 -20.31 15.70
CA LYS A 112 -3.83 -21.33 16.43
C LYS A 112 -5.35 -21.16 16.29
N ARG A 113 -5.83 -20.08 15.65
CA ARG A 113 -7.26 -19.75 15.49
C ARG A 113 -7.61 -19.62 14.01
N PRO A 114 -7.84 -20.74 13.29
CA PRO A 114 -8.12 -20.73 11.86
C PRO A 114 -9.31 -19.84 11.49
N SER A 115 -10.38 -19.84 12.30
CA SER A 115 -11.56 -18.99 12.10
C SER A 115 -11.28 -17.48 12.13
N PHE A 116 -10.27 -17.03 12.89
CA PHE A 116 -9.90 -15.62 12.91
C PHE A 116 -9.20 -15.22 11.59
N ILE A 117 -8.34 -16.10 11.07
CA ILE A 117 -7.62 -15.89 9.82
C ILE A 117 -8.60 -15.85 8.64
N THR A 118 -9.54 -16.79 8.59
CA THR A 118 -10.55 -16.88 7.53
C THR A 118 -11.48 -15.67 7.57
N ASN A 119 -12.00 -15.28 8.74
CA ASN A 119 -12.84 -14.09 8.90
C ASN A 119 -12.11 -12.81 8.49
N THR A 120 -10.82 -12.66 8.85
CA THR A 120 -10.03 -11.49 8.47
C THR A 120 -9.80 -11.43 6.95
N ARG A 121 -9.53 -12.58 6.31
CA ARG A 121 -9.39 -12.68 4.85
C ARG A 121 -10.70 -12.37 4.13
N GLN A 122 -11.81 -12.91 4.60
CA GLN A 122 -13.15 -12.60 4.06
C GLN A 122 -13.46 -11.12 4.22
N ALA A 123 -13.28 -10.55 5.41
CA ALA A 123 -13.48 -9.11 5.64
C ALA A 123 -12.61 -8.25 4.69
N SER A 124 -11.34 -8.62 4.50
CA SER A 124 -10.45 -7.95 3.55
C SER A 124 -10.98 -8.06 2.12
N GLY A 125 -11.43 -9.24 1.70
CA GLY A 125 -12.04 -9.46 0.38
C GLY A 125 -13.30 -8.61 0.16
N ALA A 126 -14.19 -8.51 1.15
CA ALA A 126 -15.37 -7.65 1.08
C ALA A 126 -15.01 -6.17 1.00
N VAL A 127 -14.01 -5.71 1.77
CA VAL A 127 -13.52 -4.33 1.69
C VAL A 127 -12.97 -4.04 0.29
N MET A 128 -12.20 -4.95 -0.32
CA MET A 128 -11.67 -4.77 -1.68
C MET A 128 -12.78 -4.71 -2.73
N CYS A 129 -13.80 -5.55 -2.63
CA CYS A 129 -14.99 -5.46 -3.49
C CYS A 129 -15.73 -4.12 -3.29
N GLY A 130 -15.91 -3.68 -2.04
CA GLY A 130 -16.54 -2.41 -1.71
C GLY A 130 -15.74 -1.20 -2.25
N LEU A 131 -14.41 -1.25 -2.17
CA LEU A 131 -13.53 -0.24 -2.76
C LEU A 131 -13.63 -0.24 -4.28
N GLY A 132 -13.64 -1.41 -4.93
CA GLY A 132 -13.82 -1.52 -6.38
C GLY A 132 -15.18 -0.96 -6.85
N ALA A 133 -16.26 -1.28 -6.13
CA ALA A 133 -17.59 -0.73 -6.40
C ALA A 133 -17.61 0.79 -6.19
N THR A 134 -17.10 1.28 -5.07
CA THR A 134 -16.98 2.72 -4.80
C THR A 134 -16.14 3.40 -5.88
N LEU A 135 -15.05 2.77 -6.33
CA LEU A 135 -14.23 3.29 -7.41
C LEU A 135 -15.06 3.45 -8.68
N LEU A 136 -15.93 2.50 -9.07
CA LEU A 136 -16.82 2.67 -10.23
C LEU A 136 -17.73 3.88 -10.05
N PHE A 137 -18.41 3.97 -8.90
CA PHE A 137 -19.44 4.98 -8.63
C PHE A 137 -18.90 6.36 -8.25
N ALA A 138 -17.62 6.47 -7.89
CA ALA A 138 -16.97 7.73 -7.53
C ALA A 138 -17.05 8.71 -8.72
N HIS A 139 -18.01 9.62 -8.67
CA HIS A 139 -18.11 10.70 -9.65
C HIS A 139 -16.95 11.66 -9.46
N ARG A 140 -16.44 12.21 -10.57
CA ARG A 140 -15.52 13.34 -10.49
C ARG A 140 -16.26 14.47 -9.78
N ALA A 141 -15.71 14.97 -8.67
CA ALA A 141 -16.02 16.32 -8.24
C ALA A 141 -15.56 17.23 -9.39
N THR A 142 -16.54 17.75 -10.14
CA THR A 142 -16.37 18.80 -11.14
C THR A 142 -16.08 20.11 -10.46
#